data_AF-D6CS77-F1
#
_entry.id   AF-D6CS77-F1
#
_cell.length_a   1.000
_cell.length_b   1.000
_cell.length_c   1.000
_cell.angle_alpha   90.00
_cell.angle_beta   90.00
_cell.angle_gamma   90.00
#
_symmetry.space_group_name_H-M   'P 1'
#
loop_
_entity.id
_entity.type
_entity.pdbx_description
1 polymer ?
#
loop_
_entity_poly.entity_id
_entity_poly.type
_entity_poly.pdbx_seq_one_letter_code
_entity_poly.pdbx_strand_id
1 'polypeptide(L)'
;MMLTLPAAHSAWTQPNFGAVLLAELQQTGALIGPLQQGICRGSHALTDDVSLMVLQRSEGDDDLRVKAGLSYFSIIPGCACEADPTPMSELPEYVELRVAIRRTDSAATLELLDD
;
A
#
# COMPACT_ATOMS: atom_id res chain seq x y z
N MET A 1 -3.03 13.64 -11.89
CA MET A 1 -2.45 12.39 -12.40
C MET A 1 -3.43 11.27 -12.08
N MET A 2 -3.82 10.46 -13.06
CA MET A 2 -4.65 9.27 -12.81
C MET A 2 -3.74 8.07 -12.56
N LEU A 3 -4.00 7.30 -11.51
CA LEU A 3 -3.28 6.05 -11.23
C LEU A 3 -3.79 4.97 -12.20
N THR A 4 -2.88 4.20 -12.78
CA THR A 4 -3.21 3.08 -13.66
C THR A 4 -2.41 1.85 -13.26
N LEU A 5 -3.06 0.68 -13.18
CA LEU A 5 -2.46 -0.59 -12.75
C LEU A 5 -2.64 -1.72 -13.79
N PRO A 6 -2.08 -1.57 -15.02
CA PRO A 6 -2.22 -2.56 -16.08
C PRO A 6 -1.60 -3.93 -15.76
N ALA A 7 -0.52 -4.00 -14.98
CA ALA A 7 0.12 -5.26 -14.63
C ALA A 7 -0.74 -6.04 -13.62
N ALA A 8 -1.24 -5.38 -12.59
CA ALA A 8 -2.16 -5.97 -11.62
C ALA A 8 -3.47 -6.41 -12.31
N HIS A 9 -4.01 -5.59 -13.23
CA HIS A 9 -5.18 -5.96 -14.02
C HIS A 9 -4.94 -7.25 -14.83
N SER A 10 -3.81 -7.34 -15.53
CA SER A 10 -3.46 -8.52 -16.34
C SER A 10 -3.18 -9.77 -15.49
N ALA A 11 -2.66 -9.57 -14.27
CA ALA A 11 -2.33 -10.64 -13.34
C ALA A 11 -3.48 -11.03 -12.41
N TRP A 12 -4.69 -10.49 -12.59
CA TRP A 12 -5.82 -10.66 -11.67
C TRP A 12 -6.12 -12.12 -11.27
N THR A 13 -6.13 -13.02 -12.27
CA THR A 13 -6.41 -14.47 -12.09
C THR A 13 -5.17 -15.27 -11.71
N GLN A 14 -3.98 -14.65 -11.67
CA GLN A 14 -2.73 -15.33 -11.40
C GLN A 14 -2.51 -15.51 -9.88
N PRO A 15 -1.81 -16.58 -9.47
CA PRO A 15 -1.52 -16.83 -8.05
C PRO A 15 -0.57 -15.79 -7.43
N ASN A 16 0.25 -15.12 -8.24
CA ASN A 16 1.19 -14.08 -7.83
C ASN A 16 0.58 -12.66 -7.87
N PHE A 17 -0.74 -12.50 -8.04
CA PHE A 17 -1.41 -11.21 -8.15
C PHE A 17 -1.00 -10.21 -7.05
N GLY A 18 -0.93 -10.64 -5.79
CA GLY A 18 -0.56 -9.76 -4.67
C GLY A 18 0.85 -9.18 -4.81
N ALA A 19 1.81 -9.98 -5.29
CA ALA A 19 3.17 -9.51 -5.52
C ALA A 19 3.24 -8.53 -6.71
N VAL A 20 2.48 -8.79 -7.78
CA VAL A 20 2.38 -7.88 -8.93
C VAL A 20 1.75 -6.55 -8.53
N LEU A 21 0.66 -6.61 -7.77
CA LEU A 21 -0.04 -5.42 -7.26
C LEU A 21 0.88 -4.56 -6.39
N LEU A 22 1.58 -5.18 -5.42
CA LEU A 22 2.53 -4.47 -4.56
C LEU A 22 3.63 -3.79 -5.37
N ALA A 23 4.27 -4.52 -6.29
CA ALA A 23 5.35 -3.99 -7.12
C ALA A 23 4.89 -2.79 -7.96
N GLU A 24 3.70 -2.86 -8.55
CA GLU A 24 3.16 -1.78 -9.38
C GLU A 24 2.75 -0.55 -8.54
N LEU A 25 2.17 -0.78 -7.36
CA LEU A 25 1.85 0.30 -6.40
C LEU A 25 3.11 0.99 -5.86
N GLN A 26 4.21 0.25 -5.65
CA GLN A 26 5.51 0.83 -5.28
C GLN A 26 6.12 1.64 -6.43
N GLN A 27 6.11 1.10 -7.66
CA GLN A 27 6.64 1.79 -8.84
C GLN A 27 5.91 3.09 -9.16
N THR A 28 4.59 3.14 -8.92
CA THR A 28 3.77 4.33 -9.12
C THR A 28 3.86 5.32 -7.94
N GLY A 29 4.47 4.94 -6.82
CA GLY A 29 4.53 5.73 -5.59
C GLY A 29 3.17 5.90 -4.91
N ALA A 30 2.16 5.11 -5.32
CA ALA A 30 0.78 5.31 -4.90
C ALA A 30 0.54 4.94 -3.43
N LEU A 31 1.45 4.18 -2.81
CA LEU A 31 1.39 3.79 -1.40
C LEU A 31 1.79 4.91 -0.43
N ILE A 32 2.56 5.91 -0.87
CA ILE A 32 3.09 6.96 0.04
C ILE A 32 1.96 7.67 0.78
N GLY A 33 0.90 8.05 0.06
CA GLY A 33 -0.26 8.74 0.65
C GLY A 33 -1.00 7.87 1.67
N PRO A 34 -1.54 6.70 1.28
CA PRO A 34 -2.29 5.83 2.18
C PRO A 34 -1.49 5.36 3.40
N LEU A 35 -0.21 4.99 3.21
CA LEU A 35 0.64 4.57 4.34
C LEU A 35 0.89 5.72 5.31
N GLN A 36 1.16 6.93 4.82
CA GLN A 36 1.35 8.10 5.69
C GLN A 36 0.05 8.50 6.42
N GLN A 37 -1.11 8.29 5.80
CA GLN A 37 -2.41 8.60 6.38
C GLN A 37 -2.85 7.59 7.45
N GLY A 38 -2.51 6.31 7.28
CA GLY A 38 -2.89 5.25 8.21
C GLY A 38 -1.87 4.96 9.31
N ILE A 39 -0.95 5.89 9.59
CA ILE A 39 -0.02 5.76 10.72
C ILE A 39 -0.79 5.92 12.02
N CYS A 40 -0.65 4.97 12.94
CA CYS A 40 -1.24 5.05 14.27
C CYS A 40 -0.23 5.44 15.36
N ARG A 41 1.03 5.02 15.23
CA ARG A 41 2.03 5.12 16.30
C ARG A 41 3.17 6.08 15.99
N GLY A 42 3.71 6.01 14.78
CA GLY A 42 4.79 6.88 14.35
C GLY A 42 4.30 8.24 13.84
N SER A 43 5.16 8.92 13.09
CA SER A 43 4.78 10.13 12.36
C SER A 43 5.27 10.15 10.92
N HIS A 44 6.11 9.21 10.51
CA HIS A 44 6.59 9.07 9.13
C HIS A 44 6.55 7.61 8.70
N ALA A 45 5.91 7.32 7.57
CA ALA A 45 5.79 5.96 7.04
C ALA A 45 7.03 5.59 6.23
N LEU A 46 7.56 4.39 6.47
CA LEU A 46 8.58 3.79 5.63
C LEU A 46 7.92 2.98 4.53
N THR A 47 8.19 3.34 3.28
CA THR A 47 7.62 2.66 2.10
C THR A 47 8.54 1.59 1.50
N ASP A 48 9.76 1.47 2.03
CA ASP A 48 10.79 0.56 1.53
C ASP A 48 10.52 -0.90 1.92
N ASP A 49 9.98 -1.13 3.12
CA ASP A 49 9.66 -2.45 3.65
C ASP A 49 8.15 -2.59 3.91
N VAL A 50 7.41 -2.73 2.82
CA VAL A 50 5.95 -2.90 2.81
C VAL A 50 5.63 -4.30 2.34
N SER A 51 4.84 -5.02 3.13
CA SER A 51 4.28 -6.32 2.74
C SER A 51 2.78 -6.20 2.51
N LEU A 52 2.29 -6.79 1.42
CA LEU A 52 0.90 -6.76 1.01
C LEU A 52 0.30 -8.16 1.08
N MET A 53 -0.82 -8.29 1.78
CA MET A 53 -1.63 -9.49 1.85
C MET A 53 -2.99 -9.25 1.20
N VAL A 54 -3.36 -10.07 0.23
CA VAL A 54 -4.69 -10.02 -0.39
C VAL A 54 -5.70 -10.68 0.55
N LEU A 55 -6.61 -9.88 1.10
CA LEU A 55 -7.64 -10.34 2.04
C LEU A 55 -8.90 -10.80 1.32
N GLN A 56 -9.29 -10.06 0.27
CA GLN A 56 -10.47 -10.37 -0.51
C GLN A 56 -10.30 -9.89 -1.96
N ARG A 57 -10.84 -10.66 -2.90
CA ARG A 57 -10.98 -10.27 -4.30
C ARG A 57 -12.45 -10.38 -4.69
N SER A 58 -12.96 -9.39 -5.40
CA SER A 58 -14.29 -9.40 -5.98
C SER A 58 -14.27 -8.81 -7.37
N GLU A 59 -14.96 -9.47 -8.28
CA GLU A 59 -15.12 -9.03 -9.65
C GLU A 59 -16.50 -8.41 -9.82
N GLY A 60 -16.53 -7.15 -10.24
CA GLY A 60 -17.70 -6.50 -10.81
C GLY A 60 -17.67 -6.54 -12.34
N ASP A 61 -18.76 -6.08 -12.93
CA ASP A 61 -18.92 -6.01 -14.39
C ASP A 61 -17.91 -5.03 -15.02
N ASP A 62 -17.70 -3.86 -14.39
CA ASP A 62 -16.81 -2.81 -14.91
C ASP A 62 -15.48 -2.68 -14.17
N ASP A 63 -15.37 -3.31 -12.99
CA ASP A 63 -14.23 -3.10 -12.10
C ASP A 63 -13.82 -4.36 -11.31
N LEU A 64 -12.53 -4.41 -10.97
CA LEU A 64 -11.90 -5.42 -10.14
C LEU A 64 -11.58 -4.79 -8.79
N ARG A 65 -12.14 -5.32 -7.70
CA ARG A 65 -11.90 -4.80 -6.35
C ARG A 65 -11.09 -5.80 -5.54
N VAL A 66 -10.00 -5.33 -4.98
CA VAL A 66 -9.23 -6.06 -3.99
C VAL A 66 -9.23 -5.31 -2.68
N LYS A 67 -9.48 -6.05 -1.60
CA LYS A 67 -9.17 -5.63 -0.23
C LYS A 67 -7.81 -6.22 0.12
N ALA A 68 -6.85 -5.38 0.43
CA ALA A 68 -5.50 -5.77 0.80
C ALA A 68 -5.12 -5.20 2.17
N GLY A 69 -4.49 -6.02 3.01
CA GLY A 69 -3.82 -5.55 4.21
C GLY A 69 -2.37 -5.23 3.89
N LEU A 70 -1.89 -4.08 4.36
CA LEU A 70 -0.48 -3.70 4.24
C LEU A 70 0.14 -3.61 5.64
N SER A 71 1.21 -4.36 5.85
CA SER A 71 2.07 -4.22 7.02
C SER A 71 3.33 -3.46 6.61
N TYR A 72 3.67 -2.44 7.38
CA TYR A 72 4.81 -1.56 7.11
C TYR A 72 5.35 -1.04 8.45
N PHE A 73 6.43 -0.27 8.39
CA PHE A 73 6.99 0.38 9.56
C PHE A 73 6.82 1.89 9.47
N SER A 74 6.64 2.52 10.61
CA SER A 74 6.75 3.97 10.77
C SER A 74 7.89 4.31 11.71
N ILE A 75 8.33 5.55 11.68
CA ILE A 75 9.32 6.08 12.62
C ILE A 75 8.79 7.35 13.27
N ILE A 76 9.36 7.70 14.42
CA ILE A 76 9.21 9.02 15.03
C ILE A 76 10.55 9.74 14.81
N PRO A 77 10.62 10.74 13.90
CA PRO A 77 11.77 11.61 13.76
C PRO A 77 12.04 12.32 15.07
N GLY A 78 13.01 11.81 15.84
CA GLY A 78 13.64 12.59 16.89
C GLY A 78 14.46 13.70 16.25
N CYS A 79 14.51 14.88 16.88
CA CYS A 79 15.59 15.83 16.62
C CYS A 79 16.89 15.12 17.03
N ALA A 80 17.56 14.48 16.07
CA ALA A 80 18.86 13.88 16.29
C ALA A 80 19.87 15.00 16.55
N CYS A 81 20.09 15.34 17.83
CA CYS A 81 21.38 15.87 18.23
C CYS A 81 22.38 14.71 18.09
N GLU A 82 23.40 14.93 17.24
CA GLU A 82 24.38 13.99 16.65
C GLU A 82 25.15 13.01 17.55
N ALA A 83 24.77 12.76 18.81
CA ALA A 83 25.60 12.04 19.78
C ALA A 83 24.98 10.78 20.41
N ASP A 84 23.75 10.37 20.05
CA ASP A 84 23.11 9.19 20.63
C ASP A 84 22.98 8.05 19.61
N PRO A 85 23.65 6.89 19.82
CA PRO A 85 23.62 5.75 18.90
C PRO A 85 22.32 4.91 19.00
N THR A 86 21.30 5.39 19.71
CA THR A 86 20.03 4.67 19.83
C THR A 86 19.40 4.50 18.43
N PRO A 87 19.18 3.27 17.95
CA PRO A 87 18.52 3.03 16.68
C PRO A 87 17.16 3.70 16.69
N MET A 88 16.85 4.42 15.61
CA MET A 88 15.50 4.93 15.38
C MET A 88 14.53 3.76 15.47
N SER A 89 13.61 3.79 16.44
CA SER A 89 12.70 2.66 16.64
C SER A 89 11.69 2.63 15.50
N GLU A 90 11.79 1.59 14.67
CA GLU A 90 10.77 1.22 13.69
C GLU A 90 9.54 0.69 14.43
N LEU A 91 8.40 1.32 14.19
CA LEU A 91 7.13 1.00 14.80
C LEU A 91 6.31 0.23 13.77
N PRO A 92 5.91 -1.03 14.04
CA PRO A 92 5.08 -1.76 13.11
C PRO A 92 3.69 -1.12 13.04
N GLU A 93 3.23 -0.91 11.80
CA GLU A 93 1.93 -0.37 11.44
C GLU A 93 1.20 -1.33 10.52
N TYR A 94 -0.12 -1.24 10.50
CA TYR A 94 -0.98 -2.02 9.63
C TYR A 94 -2.15 -1.18 9.16
N VAL A 95 -2.45 -1.27 7.86
CA VAL A 95 -3.61 -0.59 7.26
C VAL A 95 -4.30 -1.52 6.28
N GLU A 96 -5.60 -1.30 6.10
CA GLU A 96 -6.37 -1.98 5.06
C GLU A 96 -6.65 -1.00 3.92
N LEU A 97 -6.46 -1.48 2.69
CA LEU A 97 -6.62 -0.70 1.49
C LEU A 97 -7.59 -1.42 0.55
N ARG A 98 -8.54 -0.67 0.00
CA ARG A 98 -9.31 -1.09 -1.15
C ARG A 98 -8.69 -0.51 -2.41
N VAL A 99 -8.37 -1.39 -3.34
CA VAL A 99 -7.97 -1.01 -4.70
C VAL A 99 -9.08 -1.42 -5.65
N ALA A 100 -9.64 -0.46 -6.38
CA ALA A 100 -10.58 -0.73 -7.46
C ALA A 100 -9.89 -0.42 -8.78
N ILE A 101 -9.86 -1.38 -9.70
CA ILE A 101 -9.22 -1.28 -11.02
C ILE A 101 -10.30 -1.40 -12.08
N ARG A 102 -10.48 -0.37 -12.91
CA ARG A 102 -11.43 -0.38 -14.01
C ARG A 102 -10.94 -1.27 -15.14
N ARG A 103 -11.81 -2.13 -15.66
CA ARG A 103 -11.46 -3.12 -16.71
C ARG A 103 -11.17 -2.47 -18.07
N THR A 104 -11.70 -1.30 -18.37
CA THR A 104 -11.57 -0.68 -19.71
C THR A 104 -10.19 -0.08 -19.98
N ASP A 105 -9.58 0.53 -18.97
CA ASP A 105 -8.36 1.35 -19.09
C ASP A 105 -7.33 1.06 -17.99
N SER A 106 -7.63 0.11 -17.09
CA SER A 106 -6.82 -0.19 -15.91
C SER A 106 -6.65 1.00 -14.96
N ALA A 107 -7.52 2.02 -15.04
CA ALA A 107 -7.52 3.12 -14.09
C ALA A 107 -7.85 2.60 -12.70
N ALA A 108 -7.07 3.01 -11.71
CA ALA A 108 -7.18 2.51 -10.36
C ALA A 108 -7.45 3.62 -9.35
N THR A 109 -8.24 3.30 -8.32
CA THR A 109 -8.45 4.14 -7.16
C THR A 109 -8.05 3.40 -5.90
N LEU A 110 -7.39 4.10 -4.99
CA LEU A 110 -7.00 3.61 -3.68
C LEU A 110 -7.86 4.28 -2.62
N GLU A 111 -8.45 3.48 -1.76
CA GLU A 111 -9.27 3.93 -0.63
C GLU A 111 -8.72 3.26 0.63
N LEU A 112 -8.25 4.07 1.59
CA LEU A 112 -7.91 3.59 2.92
C LEU A 112 -9.20 3.17 3.63
N LEU A 113 -9.20 1.98 4.20
CA LEU A 113 -10.32 1.48 4.97
C LEU A 113 -10.02 1.72 6.45
N ASP A 114 -10.92 2.43 7.11
CA ASP A 114 -10.95 2.47 8.57
C ASP A 114 -11.59 1.17 9.08
N ASP A 115 -11.02 0.61 10.16
CA ASP A 115 -11.60 -0.53 10.89
C ASP A 115 -12.85 -0.11 11.69
#